data_AF-A0A5C9AH56-F1
#
_entry.id   AF-A0A5C9AH56-F1
#
_cell.length_a   1.000
_cell.length_b   1.000
_cell.length_c   1.000
_cell.angle_alpha   90.00
_cell.angle_beta   90.00
_cell.angle_gamma   90.00
#
_symmetry.space_group_name_H-M   'P 1'
#
loop_
_entity.id
_entity.type
_entity.pdbx_description
1 polymer ?
#
loop_
_entity_poly.entity_id
_entity_poly.type
_entity_poly.pdbx_seq_one_letter_code
_entity_poly.pdbx_strand_id
1 'polypeptide(L)' 'MEIREGHNKFYINDKQGKQIAEIVFVPTGENLAIIEHTDVDESLKGQGIGKQLVA' A
#
# COMPACT_ATOMS: atom_id res chain seq x y z
N MET A 1 5.41 -0.92 -12.28
CA MET A 1 4.30 -0.51 -11.39
C MET A 1 4.79 0.68 -10.61
N GLU A 2 3.96 1.69 -10.42
CA GLU A 2 4.32 2.94 -9.74
C GLU A 2 3.59 2.96 -8.40
N ILE A 3 4.32 3.21 -7.30
CA ILE A 3 3.72 3.46 -6.00
C ILE A 3 3.22 4.89 -5.99
N ARG A 4 1.97 5.08 -5.59
CA ARG A 4 1.30 6.36 -5.50
C ARG A 4 0.94 6.65 -4.05
N GLU A 5 1.02 7.91 -3.69
CA GLU A 5 0.60 8.41 -2.39
C GLU A 5 -0.85 8.90 -2.44
N GLY A 6 -1.60 8.55 -1.42
CA GLY A 6 -2.95 9.04 -1.16
C GLY A 6 -3.08 9.49 0.30
N HIS A 7 -4.29 9.83 0.72
CA HIS A 7 -4.51 10.24 2.09
C HIS A 7 -4.24 9.10 3.08
N ASN A 8 -3.16 9.24 3.86
CA ASN A 8 -2.66 8.23 4.78
C ASN A 8 -2.47 6.83 4.16
N LYS A 9 -2.13 6.75 2.87
CA LYS A 9 -1.96 5.46 2.22
C LYS A 9 -0.96 5.49 1.07
N PHE A 10 -0.33 4.35 0.81
CA PHE A 10 0.37 4.08 -0.43
C PHE A 10 -0.38 3.00 -1.20
N TYR A 11 -0.45 3.12 -2.53
CA TYR A 11 -1.18 2.19 -3.37
C TYR A 11 -0.56 2.03 -4.75
N ILE A 12 -0.91 0.94 -5.43
CA ILE A 12 -0.50 0.63 -6.80
C ILE A 12 -1.74 0.34 -7.63
N ASN A 13 -1.80 0.95 -8.80
CA ASN A 13 -2.81 0.63 -9.81
C ASN A 13 -2.22 -0.23 -10.93
N ASP A 14 -3.05 -1.09 -11.50
CA ASP A 14 -2.77 -1.78 -12.75
C ASP A 14 -2.82 -0.81 -13.95
N LYS A 15 -2.58 -1.35 -15.16
CA LYS A 15 -2.60 -0.55 -16.40
C LYS A 15 -3.99 -0.01 -16.76
N GLN A 16 -5.05 -0.59 -16.19
CA GLN A 16 -6.44 -0.18 -16.41
C GLN A 16 -6.92 0.81 -15.34
N GLY A 17 -6.06 1.15 -14.36
CA GLY A 17 -6.39 2.04 -13.26
C GLY A 17 -7.04 1.36 -12.06
N LYS A 18 -7.20 0.03 -12.05
CA LYS A 18 -7.69 -0.71 -10.89
C LYS A 18 -6.61 -0.74 -9.81
N GLN A 19 -6.96 -0.38 -8.57
CA GLN A 19 -6.08 -0.56 -7.43
C GLN A 19 -5.88 -2.05 -7.14
N ILE A 20 -4.63 -2.50 -7.12
CA ILE A 20 -4.23 -3.92 -6.95
C ILE A 20 -3.33 -4.16 -5.75
N ALA A 21 -2.90 -3.09 -5.06
CA ALA A 21 -2.26 -3.20 -3.77
C ALA A 21 -2.41 -1.87 -3.02
N GLU A 22 -2.57 -1.92 -1.71
CA GLU A 22 -2.54 -0.74 -0.85
C GLU A 22 -2.05 -1.05 0.57
N ILE A 23 -1.58 0.00 1.23
CA ILE A 23 -1.36 0.02 2.67
C ILE A 23 -1.89 1.35 3.23
N VAL A 24 -2.66 1.27 4.31
CA VAL A 24 -3.29 2.40 4.98
C VAL A 24 -2.70 2.56 6.37
N PHE A 25 -2.40 3.81 6.72
CA PHE A 25 -1.82 4.19 7.99
C PHE A 25 -2.79 5.05 8.79
N VAL A 26 -2.68 4.98 10.11
CA VAL A 26 -3.34 5.89 11.04
C VAL A 26 -2.27 6.54 11.92
N PRO A 27 -2.07 7.88 11.85
CA PRO A 27 -1.15 8.57 12.73
C PRO A 27 -1.58 8.41 14.20
N THR A 28 -0.65 8.03 15.08
CA THR A 28 -0.89 7.82 16.51
C THR A 28 0.21 8.47 17.35
N GLY A 29 0.26 9.80 17.35
CA GLY A 29 1.32 10.59 17.98
C GLY A 29 2.17 11.33 16.95
N GLU A 30 3.14 12.11 17.41
CA GLU A 30 3.92 12.99 16.52
C GLU A 30 4.75 12.23 15.47
N ASN A 31 5.30 11.06 15.84
CA ASN A 31 6.23 10.30 14.99
C ASN A 31 5.87 8.82 14.90
N LEU A 32 4.60 8.48 15.13
CA LEU A 32 4.12 7.10 15.16
C LEU A 32 2.90 6.97 14.26
N ALA A 33 2.83 5.84 13.55
CA ALA A 33 1.65 5.47 12.79
C ALA A 33 1.40 3.97 12.96
N ILE A 34 0.12 3.60 12.99
CA ILE A 34 -0.34 2.22 12.95
C ILE A 34 -0.63 1.86 11.50
N ILE A 35 -0.17 0.69 11.05
CA ILE A 35 -0.64 0.09 9.81
C ILE A 35 -2.04 -0.47 10.08
N GLU A 36 -3.06 0.16 9.53
CA GLU A 36 -4.46 -0.20 9.77
C GLU A 36 -4.92 -1.31 8.83
N HIS A 37 -4.58 -1.18 7.55
CA HIS A 37 -4.97 -2.13 6.52
C HIS A 37 -3.85 -2.32 5.49
N THR A 38 -3.63 -3.56 5.08
CA THR A 38 -2.74 -3.92 3.97
C THR A 38 -3.45 -4.94 3.11
N ASP A 39 -3.59 -4.67 1.82
CA ASP A 39 -4.14 -5.61 0.84
C ASP A 39 -3.28 -5.65 -0.41
N VAL A 40 -3.11 -6.84 -0.96
CA VAL A 40 -2.33 -7.08 -2.16
C VAL A 40 -3.06 -8.14 -2.96
N ASP A 41 -3.42 -7.80 -4.19
CA ASP A 41 -4.10 -8.72 -5.10
C ASP A 41 -3.29 -10.01 -5.28
N GLU A 42 -3.97 -11.15 -5.25
CA GLU A 42 -3.34 -12.48 -5.28
C GLU A 42 -2.46 -12.68 -6.53
N SER A 43 -2.74 -11.96 -7.63
CA SER A 43 -1.90 -11.94 -8.84
C SER A 43 -0.47 -11.44 -8.59
N LEU A 44 -0.22 -10.73 -7.49
CA LEU A 44 1.07 -10.17 -7.09
C LEU A 44 1.79 -11.01 -6.03
N LYS A 45 1.22 -12.15 -5.64
CA LYS A 45 1.78 -13.01 -4.59
C LYS A 45 3.19 -13.49 -4.94
N GLY A 46 4.06 -13.50 -3.94
CA GLY A 46 5.46 -13.92 -4.08
C GLY A 46 6.37 -12.88 -4.75
N GLN A 47 5.86 -11.74 -5.18
CA GLN A 47 6.66 -10.67 -5.82
C GLN A 47 7.18 -9.63 -4.82
N GLY A 48 6.84 -9.75 -3.54
CA GLY A 48 7.31 -8.85 -2.48
C GLY A 48 6.64 -7.47 -2.46
N ILE A 49 5.51 -7.28 -3.17
CA ILE A 49 4.84 -5.98 -3.28
C ILE A 49 4.44 -5.40 -1.91
N GLY A 50 3.90 -6.21 -1.00
CA GLY A 50 3.57 -5.74 0.34
C GLY A 50 4.78 -5.18 1.11
N LYS A 51 5.99 -5.72 0.87
CA LYS A 51 7.22 -5.20 1.47
C LYS A 51 7.60 -3.83 0.87
N GLN A 52 7.44 -3.67 -0.45
CA GLN A 52 7.74 -2.40 -1.14
C GLN A 52 6.79 -1.26 -0.76
N LEU A 53 5.58 -1.57 -0.31
CA LEU A 53 4.64 -0.57 0.19
C LEU A 53 5.01 -0.04 1.59
N VAL A 54 5.83 -0.76 2.34
CA VAL A 54 6.23 -0.43 3.72
C VAL A 54 7.65 0.16 3.78
N ALA A 55 8.58 -0.36 2.96
CA ALA A 55 10.03 -0.20 3.11
C ALA A 55 10.72 0.52 1.96
#